data_AF-A0A954T4W8-F1
#
_entry.id   AF-A0A954T4W8-F1
#
_cell.length_a   1.000
_cell.length_b   1.000
_cell.length_c   1.000
_cell.angle_alpha   90.00
_cell.angle_beta   90.00
_cell.angle_gamma   90.00
#
_symmetry.space_group_name_H-M   'P 1'
#
loop_
_entity.id
_entity.type
_entity.pdbx_description
1 polymer ?
#
loop_
_entity_poly.entity_id
_entity_poly.type
_entity_poly.pdbx_seq_one_letter_code
_entity_poly.pdbx_strand_id
1 'polypeptide(L)'
;MSNDSPTLDIQRTSPAMNYPKWMLQAAQAGKGLGSLIWELSSLMFGPGKLQPQEYFMYELYDDERYTLEAKRTFVGDNAPTVPSPWPEIANDKPTLTALLKGLDLPIPETQAIVHKTRSFADAATLRNREDVGRFLRKDAAYPIFGKPFDGMCSLGTANISRYDAKQDSLVLSSGHLLPLESLIDQLESLGWRYLFQTLLRPHPSLLPIIGDNVSTVRMFVLSDREGCVLLRAAWKIPVGNNGADNFWRQGNVLAGIDVETGRIVMARRRTAEGTEVITRHPESEASFENMEFPEWQAMREVVLRAAANLPGCHFQGWDVALTDRGPVLVELEGDGGDPIMEQLCFNTGLLQGRYQAFIESADEIEKEKQAKKKAQRATSLRNNFAQLSLIGQSNRPATQSEIDPEEVRAELQQEGKEASHDEYDPAAETVIVGS
;
A
#
# COMPACT_ATOMS: atom_id res chain seq x y z
N MET A 1 -29.32 -23.78 1.11
CA MET A 1 -29.01 -22.92 -0.05
C MET A 1 -29.16 -21.50 0.46
N SER A 2 -28.06 -20.80 0.74
CA SER A 2 -28.13 -19.42 1.22
C SER A 2 -28.70 -18.55 0.11
N ASN A 3 -29.61 -17.66 0.50
CA ASN A 3 -30.39 -16.80 -0.38
C ASN A 3 -29.62 -15.50 -0.64
N ASP A 4 -28.32 -15.60 -0.92
CA ASP A 4 -27.50 -14.43 -1.19
C ASP A 4 -27.64 -14.10 -2.67
N SER A 5 -28.33 -13.00 -2.96
CA SER A 5 -28.28 -12.39 -4.28
C SER A 5 -26.81 -12.13 -4.63
N PRO A 6 -26.33 -12.48 -5.83
CA PRO A 6 -24.92 -12.28 -6.17
C PRO A 6 -24.57 -10.80 -6.07
N THR A 7 -23.77 -10.44 -5.07
CA THR A 7 -23.22 -9.11 -4.86
C THR A 7 -21.76 -9.08 -5.29
N LEU A 8 -21.25 -7.91 -5.63
CA LEU A 8 -19.82 -7.76 -5.90
C LEU A 8 -19.04 -8.02 -4.59
N ASP A 9 -17.85 -8.61 -4.70
CA ASP A 9 -16.98 -8.83 -3.53
C ASP A 9 -16.60 -7.48 -2.92
N ILE A 10 -17.09 -7.17 -1.72
CA ILE A 10 -16.78 -5.91 -1.02
C ILE A 10 -15.98 -6.10 0.27
N GLN A 11 -15.66 -7.35 0.63
CA GLN A 11 -14.89 -7.66 1.84
C GLN A 11 -13.75 -8.63 1.55
N ARG A 12 -12.57 -8.31 2.10
CA ARG A 12 -11.42 -9.21 2.17
C ARG A 12 -11.50 -9.99 3.47
N THR A 13 -11.39 -11.31 3.41
CA THR A 13 -11.15 -12.14 4.60
C THR A 13 -9.64 -12.26 4.80
N SER A 14 -9.16 -11.86 5.98
CA SER A 14 -7.78 -12.14 6.39
C SER A 14 -7.76 -13.53 7.03
N PRO A 15 -6.90 -14.46 6.58
CA PRO A 15 -6.79 -15.74 7.27
C PRO A 15 -6.36 -15.51 8.72
N ALA A 16 -6.94 -16.29 9.63
CA ALA A 16 -6.60 -16.22 11.05
C ALA A 16 -5.13 -16.61 11.26
N MET A 17 -4.42 -15.83 12.08
CA MET A 17 -3.07 -16.16 12.51
C MET A 17 -3.07 -17.48 13.29
N ASN A 18 -2.19 -18.41 12.92
CA ASN A 18 -2.08 -19.72 13.58
C ASN A 18 -0.64 -19.99 14.04
N TYR A 19 -0.19 -19.22 15.02
CA TYR A 19 1.11 -19.40 15.66
C TYR A 19 1.39 -20.83 16.14
N PRO A 20 0.45 -21.57 16.78
CA PRO A 20 0.69 -22.95 17.17
C PRO A 20 1.10 -23.85 16.00
N LYS A 21 0.42 -23.71 14.85
CA LYS A 21 0.76 -24.48 13.64
C LYS A 21 2.12 -24.05 13.08
N TRP A 22 2.38 -22.75 12.98
CA TRP A 22 3.66 -22.25 12.47
C TRP A 22 4.86 -22.68 13.33
N MET A 23 4.69 -22.69 14.66
CA MET A 23 5.70 -23.22 15.57
C MET A 23 5.93 -24.72 15.37
N LEU A 24 4.87 -25.49 15.11
CA LEU A 24 4.99 -26.92 14.77
C LEU A 24 5.74 -27.11 13.44
N GLN A 25 5.42 -26.33 12.41
CA GLN A 25 6.11 -26.39 11.11
C GLN A 25 7.59 -26.01 11.23
N ALA A 26 7.90 -24.95 12.00
CA ALA A 26 9.28 -24.56 12.28
C ALA A 26 10.05 -25.69 12.99
N ALA A 27 9.43 -26.34 13.99
CA ALA A 27 10.02 -27.48 14.67
C ALA A 27 10.22 -28.69 13.74
N GLN A 28 9.27 -28.96 12.84
CA GLN A 28 9.37 -30.02 11.82
C GLN A 28 10.49 -29.75 10.81
N ALA A 29 10.74 -28.48 10.48
CA ALA A 29 11.87 -28.03 9.67
C ALA A 29 13.22 -28.03 10.44
N GLY A 30 13.26 -28.55 11.67
CA GLY A 30 14.48 -28.63 12.48
C GLY A 30 14.87 -27.33 13.19
N LYS A 31 14.03 -26.29 13.17
CA LYS A 31 14.35 -25.00 13.77
C LYS A 31 14.30 -25.07 15.30
N GLY A 32 15.45 -24.89 15.94
CA GLY A 32 15.55 -24.83 17.40
C GLY A 32 14.90 -23.56 17.98
N LEU A 33 14.19 -23.67 19.11
CA LEU A 33 13.45 -22.55 19.73
C LEU A 33 14.33 -21.32 20.02
N GLY A 34 15.56 -21.52 20.52
CA GLY A 34 16.49 -20.42 20.78
C GLY A 34 16.95 -19.70 19.50
N SER A 35 17.21 -20.46 18.43
CA SER A 35 17.56 -19.90 17.11
C SER A 35 16.38 -19.13 16.53
N LEU A 36 15.16 -19.68 16.63
CA LEU A 36 13.93 -19.03 16.17
C LEU A 36 13.71 -17.68 16.86
N ILE A 37 13.79 -17.63 18.20
CA ILE A 37 13.62 -16.38 18.96
C ILE A 37 14.69 -15.35 18.58
N TRP A 38 15.94 -15.79 18.43
CA TRP A 38 17.03 -14.93 18.04
C TRP A 38 16.84 -14.36 16.62
N GLU A 39 16.47 -15.19 15.65
CA GLU A 39 16.22 -14.74 14.28
C GLU A 39 15.04 -13.77 14.19
N LEU A 40 13.91 -14.12 14.83
CA LEU A 40 12.74 -13.24 14.89
C LEU A 40 13.12 -11.86 15.44
N SER A 41 13.89 -11.82 16.54
CA SER A 41 14.36 -10.57 17.13
C SER A 41 15.31 -9.82 16.17
N SER A 42 16.27 -10.53 15.57
CA SER A 42 17.23 -9.92 14.64
C SER A 42 16.57 -9.32 13.40
N LEU A 43 15.54 -9.97 12.85
CA LEU A 43 14.85 -9.53 11.64
C LEU A 43 13.84 -8.42 11.93
N MET A 44 13.14 -8.49 13.07
CA MET A 44 12.20 -7.47 13.52
C MET A 44 12.89 -6.13 13.82
N PHE A 45 14.05 -6.16 14.46
CA PHE A 45 14.80 -4.94 14.77
C PHE A 45 15.77 -4.51 13.66
N GLY A 46 16.02 -5.38 12.69
CA GLY A 46 16.84 -5.09 11.52
C GLY A 46 16.25 -4.06 10.54
N PRO A 47 16.95 -3.78 9.43
CA PRO A 47 16.52 -2.81 8.43
C PRO A 47 15.16 -3.14 7.78
N GLY A 48 14.91 -4.42 7.51
CA GLY A 48 13.66 -4.88 6.90
C GLY A 48 12.44 -4.89 7.82
N LYS A 49 12.60 -4.69 9.14
CA LYS A 49 11.50 -4.63 10.12
C LYS A 49 10.47 -5.76 10.04
N LEU A 50 10.94 -6.97 9.73
CA LEU A 50 10.10 -8.12 9.45
C LEU A 50 9.35 -8.58 10.71
N GLN A 51 8.02 -8.64 10.63
CA GLN A 51 7.15 -9.09 11.71
C GLN A 51 7.12 -10.62 11.81
N PRO A 52 6.79 -11.18 12.99
CA PRO A 52 6.78 -12.63 13.19
C PRO A 52 5.82 -13.35 12.23
N GLN A 53 4.65 -12.77 11.98
CA GLN A 53 3.67 -13.30 11.03
C GLN A 53 4.24 -13.42 9.61
N GLU A 54 5.06 -12.46 9.19
CA GLU A 54 5.68 -12.43 7.87
C GLU A 54 6.82 -13.45 7.80
N TYR A 55 7.64 -13.55 8.85
CA TYR A 55 8.67 -14.58 8.98
C TYR A 55 8.10 -15.99 8.77
N PHE A 56 6.96 -16.31 9.41
CA PHE A 56 6.32 -17.61 9.25
C PHE A 56 5.64 -17.76 7.88
N MET A 57 5.01 -16.71 7.37
CA MET A 57 4.37 -16.71 6.05
C MET A 57 5.37 -16.95 4.92
N TYR A 58 6.57 -16.39 4.99
CA TYR A 58 7.65 -16.64 4.02
C TYR A 58 8.40 -17.96 4.27
N GLU A 59 8.09 -18.66 5.37
CA GLU A 59 8.74 -19.89 5.81
C GLU A 59 10.25 -19.70 6.09
N LEU A 60 10.65 -18.53 6.61
CA LEU A 60 12.07 -18.21 6.85
C LEU A 60 12.73 -19.05 7.96
N TYR A 61 11.96 -19.90 8.64
CA TYR A 61 12.48 -20.90 9.57
C TYR A 61 13.16 -22.09 8.86
N ASP A 62 12.95 -22.27 7.56
CA ASP A 62 13.59 -23.30 6.77
C ASP A 62 15.04 -22.91 6.42
N ASP A 63 15.99 -23.43 7.19
CA ASP A 63 17.43 -23.19 7.03
C ASP A 63 18.04 -23.94 5.85
N GLU A 64 17.37 -24.97 5.30
CA GLU A 64 17.80 -25.63 4.06
C GLU A 64 17.53 -24.74 2.85
N ARG A 65 16.44 -23.95 2.92
CA ARG A 65 16.06 -23.01 1.87
C ARG A 65 16.75 -21.65 1.97
N TYR A 66 16.91 -21.11 3.17
CA TYR A 66 17.36 -19.72 3.36
C TYR A 66 18.62 -19.59 4.23
N THR A 67 19.64 -18.93 3.69
CA THR A 67 20.76 -18.42 4.50
C THR A 67 20.32 -17.22 5.34
N LEU A 68 21.07 -16.89 6.39
CA LEU A 68 20.79 -15.71 7.21
C LEU A 68 20.89 -14.41 6.39
N GLU A 69 21.84 -14.34 5.46
CA GLU A 69 21.99 -13.22 4.53
C GLU A 69 20.73 -13.05 3.67
N ALA A 70 20.20 -14.14 3.12
CA ALA A 70 18.96 -14.12 2.35
C ALA A 70 17.77 -13.64 3.21
N LYS A 71 17.63 -14.14 4.44
CA LYS A 71 16.55 -13.72 5.35
C LYS A 71 16.58 -12.22 5.65
N ARG A 72 17.77 -11.62 5.74
CA ARG A 72 17.93 -10.17 6.00
C ARG A 72 17.50 -9.26 4.86
N THR A 73 17.32 -9.83 3.65
CA THR A 73 16.80 -9.07 2.50
C THR A 73 15.28 -8.92 2.50
N PHE A 74 14.55 -9.64 3.37
CA PHE A 74 13.09 -9.53 3.45
C PHE A 74 12.66 -8.24 4.15
N VAL A 75 11.67 -7.59 3.54
CA VAL A 75 11.04 -6.36 3.99
C VAL A 75 9.66 -6.70 4.52
N GLY A 76 9.31 -6.20 5.71
CA GLY A 76 7.98 -6.31 6.28
C GLY A 76 7.19 -5.01 6.20
N ASP A 77 5.91 -5.06 6.55
CA ASP A 77 4.96 -3.94 6.52
C ASP A 77 5.43 -2.71 7.31
N ASN A 78 6.24 -2.91 8.35
CA ASN A 78 6.75 -1.85 9.22
C ASN A 78 8.10 -1.27 8.74
N ALA A 79 8.60 -1.70 7.58
CA ALA A 79 9.83 -1.16 7.03
C ALA A 79 9.65 0.31 6.63
N PRO A 80 10.74 1.10 6.63
CA PRO A 80 10.69 2.45 6.09
C PRO A 80 10.16 2.44 4.65
N THR A 81 9.09 3.18 4.41
CA THR A 81 8.54 3.37 3.07
C THR A 81 9.29 4.48 2.36
N VAL A 82 9.38 4.38 1.04
CA VAL A 82 9.94 5.45 0.22
C VAL A 82 8.89 6.55 0.08
N PRO A 83 9.15 7.80 0.53
CA PRO A 83 8.18 8.87 0.41
C PRO A 83 7.78 9.09 -1.04
N SER A 84 6.48 9.16 -1.31
CA SER A 84 5.95 9.34 -2.65
C SER A 84 4.74 10.28 -2.65
N PRO A 85 4.69 11.26 -3.58
CA PRO A 85 3.51 12.10 -3.78
C PRO A 85 2.41 11.41 -4.61
N TRP A 86 2.64 10.19 -5.09
CA TRP A 86 1.80 9.53 -6.08
C TRP A 86 0.59 8.73 -5.59
N PRO A 87 0.49 8.26 -4.33
CA PRO A 87 -0.66 7.44 -3.92
C PRO A 87 -2.03 8.07 -4.25
N GLU A 88 -2.21 9.38 -4.04
CA GLU A 88 -3.49 10.04 -4.36
C GLU A 88 -3.82 10.06 -5.85
N ILE A 89 -2.81 10.20 -6.71
CA ILE A 89 -2.97 10.20 -8.18
C ILE A 89 -3.18 8.77 -8.71
N ALA A 90 -2.37 7.84 -8.21
CA ALA A 90 -2.36 6.45 -8.64
C ALA A 90 -3.63 5.71 -8.21
N ASN A 91 -4.12 5.97 -6.99
CA ASN A 91 -5.33 5.34 -6.47
C ASN A 91 -6.59 5.85 -7.16
N ASP A 92 -6.61 7.07 -7.70
CA ASP A 92 -7.71 7.54 -8.54
C ASP A 92 -7.54 7.07 -9.99
N LYS A 93 -8.12 5.89 -10.29
CA LYS A 93 -7.94 5.21 -11.58
C LYS A 93 -8.24 6.07 -12.81
N PRO A 94 -9.29 6.90 -12.87
CA PRO A 94 -9.49 7.74 -14.05
C PRO A 94 -8.42 8.83 -14.20
N THR A 95 -7.84 9.35 -13.12
CA THR A 95 -6.72 10.32 -13.22
C THR A 95 -5.48 9.63 -13.75
N LEU A 96 -5.11 8.48 -13.17
CA LEU A 96 -4.00 7.66 -13.67
C LEU A 96 -4.21 7.30 -15.14
N THR A 97 -5.39 6.81 -15.51
CA THR A 97 -5.74 6.45 -16.89
C THR A 97 -5.60 7.64 -17.84
N ALA A 98 -6.02 8.84 -17.43
CA ALA A 98 -5.88 10.05 -18.26
C ALA A 98 -4.40 10.43 -18.47
N LEU A 99 -3.58 10.33 -17.42
CA LEU A 99 -2.14 10.58 -17.50
C LEU A 99 -1.47 9.59 -18.46
N LEU A 100 -1.70 8.28 -18.28
CA LEU A 100 -1.12 7.24 -19.12
C LEU A 100 -1.57 7.36 -20.58
N LYS A 101 -2.84 7.71 -20.82
CA LYS A 101 -3.38 8.02 -22.16
C LYS A 101 -2.64 9.18 -22.81
N GLY A 102 -2.41 10.26 -22.07
CA GLY A 102 -1.66 11.43 -22.56
C GLY A 102 -0.20 11.14 -22.90
N LEU A 103 0.37 10.07 -22.34
CA LEU A 103 1.72 9.57 -22.61
C LEU A 103 1.77 8.51 -23.73
N ASP A 104 0.65 8.24 -24.40
CA ASP A 104 0.53 7.19 -25.43
C ASP A 104 0.97 5.81 -24.92
N LEU A 105 0.60 5.51 -23.66
CA LEU A 105 0.87 4.23 -23.02
C LEU A 105 -0.33 3.28 -23.21
N PRO A 106 -0.09 1.97 -23.40
CA PRO A 106 -1.17 1.02 -23.58
C PRO A 106 -1.92 0.81 -22.25
N ILE A 107 -3.21 1.13 -22.28
CA ILE A 107 -4.14 1.04 -21.15
C ILE A 107 -5.45 0.39 -21.61
N PRO A 108 -6.28 -0.14 -20.68
CA PRO A 108 -7.61 -0.60 -21.06
C PRO A 108 -8.45 0.57 -21.56
N GLU A 109 -9.23 0.33 -22.61
CA GLU A 109 -10.14 1.32 -23.17
C GLU A 109 -11.27 1.61 -22.18
N THR A 110 -11.40 2.87 -21.74
CA THR A 110 -12.51 3.31 -20.89
C THR A 110 -13.73 3.61 -21.75
N GLN A 111 -14.79 2.82 -21.60
CA GLN A 111 -16.06 3.04 -22.31
C GLN A 111 -16.94 4.07 -21.59
N ALA A 112 -16.94 4.06 -20.25
CA ALA A 112 -17.74 4.99 -19.46
C ALA A 112 -17.15 5.27 -18.08
N ILE A 113 -17.47 6.45 -17.54
CA ILE A 113 -17.31 6.74 -16.12
C ILE A 113 -18.65 7.10 -15.48
N VAL A 114 -18.84 6.63 -14.27
CA VAL A 114 -19.97 6.95 -13.40
C VAL A 114 -19.47 7.95 -12.38
N HIS A 115 -19.91 9.20 -12.52
CA HIS A 115 -19.54 10.28 -11.61
C HIS A 115 -20.49 11.47 -11.73
N LYS A 116 -20.74 12.20 -10.63
CA LYS A 116 -21.70 13.31 -10.61
C LYS A 116 -21.24 14.55 -11.39
N THR A 117 -19.95 14.88 -11.36
CA THR A 117 -19.40 16.13 -11.94
C THR A 117 -18.27 15.92 -12.95
N ARG A 118 -17.31 15.04 -12.65
CA ARG A 118 -16.20 14.67 -13.53
C ARG A 118 -16.61 13.97 -14.84
N SER A 119 -15.97 14.31 -15.95
CA SER A 119 -16.03 13.59 -17.23
C SER A 119 -14.66 12.95 -17.55
N PHE A 120 -14.62 12.04 -18.52
CA PHE A 120 -13.39 11.44 -19.05
C PHE A 120 -13.42 11.49 -20.58
N ALA A 121 -12.31 11.86 -21.21
CA ALA A 121 -12.25 12.03 -22.66
C ALA A 121 -12.46 10.69 -23.39
N ASP A 122 -13.31 10.71 -24.42
CA ASP A 122 -13.68 9.57 -25.26
C ASP A 122 -14.43 8.45 -24.50
N ALA A 123 -15.03 8.77 -23.35
CA ALA A 123 -15.87 7.85 -22.59
C ALA A 123 -17.24 8.48 -22.30
N ALA A 124 -18.28 7.65 -22.26
CA ALA A 124 -19.59 8.09 -21.80
C ALA A 124 -19.53 8.57 -20.34
N THR A 125 -20.25 9.64 -20.03
CA THR A 125 -20.32 10.16 -18.66
C THR A 125 -21.71 9.88 -18.10
N LEU A 126 -21.78 9.04 -17.07
CA LEU A 126 -23.02 8.56 -16.47
C LEU A 126 -23.21 9.26 -15.13
N ARG A 127 -24.26 10.09 -15.02
CA ARG A 127 -24.46 10.99 -13.89
C ARG A 127 -25.39 10.44 -12.82
N ASN A 128 -26.28 9.55 -13.22
CA ASN A 128 -27.41 9.11 -12.41
C ASN A 128 -27.82 7.67 -12.79
N ARG A 129 -28.82 7.16 -12.08
CA ARG A 129 -29.38 5.81 -12.27
C ARG A 129 -29.83 5.57 -13.72
N GLU A 130 -30.51 6.54 -14.33
CA GLU A 130 -31.03 6.44 -15.69
C GLU A 130 -29.91 6.34 -16.72
N ASP A 131 -28.85 7.15 -16.59
CA ASP A 131 -27.70 7.09 -17.47
C ASP A 131 -27.01 5.72 -17.42
N VAL A 132 -26.79 5.19 -16.20
CA VAL A 132 -26.19 3.86 -16.01
C VAL A 132 -27.06 2.77 -16.64
N GLY A 133 -28.37 2.81 -16.37
CA GLY A 133 -29.32 1.86 -16.93
C GLY A 133 -29.38 1.95 -18.46
N ARG A 134 -29.38 3.16 -19.04
CA ARG A 134 -29.37 3.36 -20.50
C ARG A 134 -28.09 2.80 -21.12
N PHE A 135 -26.93 3.14 -20.54
CA PHE A 135 -25.63 2.69 -21.01
C PHE A 135 -25.54 1.16 -21.02
N LEU A 136 -25.81 0.50 -19.90
CA LEU A 136 -25.69 -0.95 -19.79
C LEU A 136 -26.72 -1.71 -20.66
N ARG A 137 -27.90 -1.14 -20.90
CA ARG A 137 -28.92 -1.77 -21.76
C ARG A 137 -28.64 -1.61 -23.25
N LYS A 138 -28.02 -0.51 -23.68
CA LYS A 138 -27.99 -0.10 -25.10
C LYS A 138 -26.63 0.26 -25.67
N ASP A 139 -25.78 0.92 -24.88
CA ASP A 139 -24.57 1.58 -25.40
C ASP A 139 -23.29 0.80 -25.07
N ALA A 140 -23.30 -0.01 -24.00
CA ALA A 140 -22.14 -0.76 -23.55
C ALA A 140 -21.70 -1.80 -24.60
N ALA A 141 -20.40 -1.81 -24.93
CA ALA A 141 -19.79 -2.84 -25.75
C ALA A 141 -19.33 -3.99 -24.84
N TYR A 142 -20.06 -5.10 -24.89
CA TYR A 142 -19.74 -6.30 -24.12
C TYR A 142 -18.72 -7.21 -24.84
N PRO A 143 -17.88 -7.95 -24.09
CA PRO A 143 -17.77 -7.97 -22.63
C PRO A 143 -17.10 -6.71 -22.08
N ILE A 144 -17.53 -6.31 -20.87
CA ILE A 144 -17.09 -5.09 -20.20
C ILE A 144 -16.67 -5.38 -18.77
N PHE A 145 -15.67 -4.66 -18.30
CA PHE A 145 -15.14 -4.71 -16.94
C PHE A 145 -15.52 -3.45 -16.16
N GLY A 146 -16.05 -3.63 -14.96
CA GLY A 146 -16.37 -2.55 -14.03
C GLY A 146 -15.40 -2.52 -12.84
N LYS A 147 -14.99 -1.33 -12.40
CA LYS A 147 -14.25 -1.17 -11.13
C LYS A 147 -14.48 0.19 -10.44
N PRO A 148 -14.41 0.27 -9.10
CA PRO A 148 -14.45 1.54 -8.38
C PRO A 148 -13.20 2.39 -8.67
N PHE A 149 -13.31 3.72 -8.59
CA PHE A 149 -12.18 4.62 -8.85
C PHE A 149 -10.97 4.31 -7.95
N ASP A 150 -11.21 4.10 -6.66
CA ASP A 150 -10.24 3.95 -5.59
C ASP A 150 -10.24 2.54 -4.95
N GLY A 151 -10.93 1.59 -5.59
CA GLY A 151 -10.97 0.20 -5.12
C GLY A 151 -9.61 -0.48 -5.14
N MET A 152 -9.29 -1.26 -4.11
CA MET A 152 -8.09 -2.11 -4.03
C MET A 152 -8.50 -3.58 -3.91
N CYS A 153 -7.55 -4.50 -4.08
CA CYS A 153 -7.79 -5.94 -3.89
C CYS A 153 -8.89 -6.54 -4.80
N SER A 154 -9.18 -5.90 -5.95
CA SER A 154 -10.30 -6.23 -6.86
C SER A 154 -11.69 -6.16 -6.21
N LEU A 155 -11.85 -5.45 -5.10
CA LEU A 155 -13.14 -5.27 -4.45
C LEU A 155 -14.04 -4.35 -5.29
N GLY A 156 -15.32 -4.72 -5.40
CA GLY A 156 -16.32 -4.03 -6.20
C GLY A 156 -16.12 -4.18 -7.72
N THR A 157 -15.29 -5.12 -8.18
CA THR A 157 -15.06 -5.35 -9.62
C THR A 157 -16.12 -6.26 -10.24
N ALA A 158 -16.50 -5.98 -11.49
CA ALA A 158 -17.53 -6.73 -12.21
C ALA A 158 -17.05 -7.12 -13.62
N ASN A 159 -16.90 -8.42 -13.88
CA ASN A 159 -16.64 -8.95 -15.23
C ASN A 159 -17.98 -9.28 -15.90
N ILE A 160 -18.49 -8.43 -16.78
CA ILE A 160 -19.83 -8.56 -17.35
C ILE A 160 -19.74 -9.03 -18.80
N SER A 161 -20.29 -10.21 -19.09
CA SER A 161 -20.23 -10.81 -20.42
C SER A 161 -21.30 -10.30 -21.37
N ARG A 162 -22.51 -9.98 -20.87
CA ARG A 162 -23.62 -9.42 -21.65
C ARG A 162 -24.73 -8.86 -20.75
N TYR A 163 -25.64 -8.11 -21.35
CA TYR A 163 -26.95 -7.79 -20.76
C TYR A 163 -28.02 -8.81 -21.20
N ASP A 164 -28.89 -9.23 -20.28
CA ASP A 164 -30.07 -10.05 -20.52
C ASP A 164 -31.35 -9.20 -20.42
N ALA A 165 -31.93 -8.89 -21.57
CA ALA A 165 -33.13 -8.08 -21.69
C ALA A 165 -34.40 -8.75 -21.14
N LYS A 166 -34.44 -10.09 -21.03
CA LYS A 166 -35.66 -10.78 -20.53
C LYS A 166 -35.81 -10.63 -19.02
N GLN A 167 -34.70 -10.55 -18.30
CA GLN A 167 -34.66 -10.50 -16.84
C GLN A 167 -34.14 -9.16 -16.30
N ASP A 168 -33.88 -8.19 -17.19
CA ASP A 168 -33.26 -6.91 -16.89
C ASP A 168 -32.02 -7.04 -15.98
N SER A 169 -31.13 -7.95 -16.38
CA SER A 169 -29.99 -8.40 -15.56
C SER A 169 -28.71 -8.44 -16.38
N LEU A 170 -27.58 -8.28 -15.71
CA LEU A 170 -26.24 -8.46 -16.27
C LEU A 170 -25.79 -9.90 -16.05
N VAL A 171 -25.25 -10.51 -17.10
CA VAL A 171 -24.65 -11.85 -16.99
C VAL A 171 -23.16 -11.68 -16.74
N LEU A 172 -22.71 -12.08 -15.55
CA LEU A 172 -21.31 -12.05 -15.18
C LEU A 172 -20.54 -13.17 -15.89
N SER A 173 -19.22 -13.03 -15.99
CA SER A 173 -18.34 -14.03 -16.61
C SER A 173 -18.32 -15.35 -15.84
N SER A 174 -18.69 -15.33 -14.56
CA SER A 174 -18.93 -16.53 -13.76
C SER A 174 -20.25 -17.25 -14.09
N GLY A 175 -21.07 -16.70 -14.99
CA GLY A 175 -22.40 -17.20 -15.35
C GLY A 175 -23.53 -16.71 -14.43
N HIS A 176 -23.22 -16.07 -13.31
CA HIS A 176 -24.21 -15.52 -12.39
C HIS A 176 -24.95 -14.32 -13.01
N LEU A 177 -26.22 -14.18 -12.63
CA LEU A 177 -27.07 -13.06 -13.01
C LEU A 177 -27.07 -12.00 -11.92
N LEU A 178 -26.66 -10.79 -12.26
CA LEU A 178 -26.71 -9.61 -11.40
C LEU A 178 -27.84 -8.69 -11.89
N PRO A 179 -28.96 -8.54 -11.16
CA PRO A 179 -30.00 -7.59 -11.55
C PRO A 179 -29.42 -6.20 -11.76
N LEU A 180 -29.83 -5.52 -12.82
CA LEU A 180 -29.26 -4.21 -13.19
C LEU A 180 -29.46 -3.17 -12.09
N GLU A 181 -30.65 -3.12 -11.48
CA GLU A 181 -30.91 -2.23 -10.35
C GLU A 181 -30.02 -2.54 -9.14
N SER A 182 -29.69 -3.80 -8.88
CA SER A 182 -28.77 -4.17 -7.80
C SER A 182 -27.33 -3.69 -8.05
N LEU A 183 -26.87 -3.64 -9.31
CA LEU A 183 -25.60 -2.98 -9.62
C LEU A 183 -25.72 -1.47 -9.38
N ILE A 184 -26.78 -0.83 -9.85
CA ILE A 184 -26.98 0.62 -9.70
C ILE A 184 -26.99 1.02 -8.22
N ASP A 185 -27.68 0.26 -7.37
CA ASP A 185 -27.69 0.46 -5.91
C ASP A 185 -26.28 0.36 -5.30
N GLN A 186 -25.47 -0.59 -5.78
CA GLN A 186 -24.06 -0.71 -5.37
C GLN A 186 -23.21 0.47 -5.86
N LEU A 187 -23.44 0.96 -7.08
CA LEU A 187 -22.72 2.15 -7.57
C LEU A 187 -23.08 3.40 -6.76
N GLU A 188 -24.33 3.50 -6.32
CA GLU A 188 -24.80 4.56 -5.43
C GLU A 188 -24.13 4.48 -4.05
N SER A 189 -24.02 3.29 -3.46
CA SER A 189 -23.32 3.08 -2.18
C SER A 189 -21.81 3.33 -2.27
N LEU A 190 -21.21 3.12 -3.45
CA LEU A 190 -19.85 3.52 -3.80
C LEU A 190 -19.72 5.02 -4.14
N GLY A 191 -20.78 5.81 -3.90
CA GLY A 191 -20.75 7.26 -4.06
C GLY A 191 -20.72 7.75 -5.50
N TRP A 192 -21.16 6.92 -6.45
CA TRP A 192 -21.08 7.22 -7.89
C TRP A 192 -19.63 7.44 -8.34
N ARG A 193 -18.71 6.55 -7.96
CA ARG A 193 -17.28 6.59 -8.32
C ARG A 193 -16.85 5.28 -8.96
N TYR A 194 -17.25 5.08 -10.22
CA TYR A 194 -17.09 3.80 -10.90
C TYR A 194 -16.70 3.97 -12.36
N LEU A 195 -15.93 3.04 -12.90
CA LEU A 195 -15.39 3.10 -14.25
C LEU A 195 -15.67 1.78 -14.97
N PHE A 196 -16.11 1.89 -16.22
CA PHE A 196 -16.33 0.76 -17.12
C PHE A 196 -15.30 0.77 -18.25
N GLN A 197 -14.61 -0.34 -18.42
CA GLN A 197 -13.57 -0.57 -19.42
C GLN A 197 -13.90 -1.76 -20.31
N THR A 198 -13.45 -1.74 -21.56
CA THR A 198 -13.48 -2.93 -22.41
C THR A 198 -12.71 -4.06 -21.71
N LEU A 199 -13.32 -5.24 -21.60
CA LEU A 199 -12.67 -6.38 -20.95
C LEU A 199 -11.47 -6.81 -21.79
N LEU A 200 -10.29 -6.87 -21.16
CA LEU A 200 -9.07 -7.32 -21.83
C LEU A 200 -9.19 -8.79 -22.23
N ARG A 201 -8.50 -9.18 -23.30
CA ARG A 201 -8.37 -10.57 -23.71
C ARG A 201 -6.93 -11.03 -23.49
N PRO A 202 -6.72 -12.21 -22.90
CA PRO A 202 -5.37 -12.71 -22.68
C PRO A 202 -4.65 -12.96 -23.99
N HIS A 203 -3.33 -12.82 -23.96
CA HIS A 203 -2.50 -13.19 -25.10
C HIS A 203 -2.68 -14.68 -25.46
N PRO A 204 -2.72 -15.07 -26.76
CA PRO A 204 -2.97 -16.46 -27.17
C PRO A 204 -2.07 -17.51 -26.52
N SER A 205 -0.81 -17.17 -26.25
CA SER A 205 0.14 -18.08 -25.57
C SER A 205 -0.21 -18.36 -24.11
N LEU A 206 -1.03 -17.53 -23.47
CA LEU A 206 -1.46 -17.71 -22.08
C LEU A 206 -2.77 -18.50 -21.97
N LEU A 207 -3.57 -18.58 -23.05
CA LEU A 207 -4.84 -19.31 -23.08
C LEU A 207 -4.75 -20.74 -22.53
N PRO A 208 -3.71 -21.55 -22.84
CA PRO A 208 -3.61 -22.91 -22.30
C PRO A 208 -3.47 -22.98 -20.78
N ILE A 209 -3.10 -21.86 -20.12
CA ILE A 209 -2.84 -21.80 -18.69
C ILE A 209 -4.03 -21.19 -17.95
N ILE A 210 -4.48 -20.01 -18.42
CA ILE A 210 -5.48 -19.18 -17.71
C ILE A 210 -6.85 -19.16 -18.38
N GLY A 211 -7.02 -19.83 -19.53
CA GLY A 211 -8.25 -19.75 -20.33
C GLY A 211 -8.53 -18.33 -20.80
N ASP A 212 -9.80 -17.95 -20.82
CA ASP A 212 -10.24 -16.58 -21.18
C ASP A 212 -10.09 -15.55 -20.04
N ASN A 213 -9.50 -15.94 -18.90
CA ASN A 213 -9.28 -15.01 -17.81
C ASN A 213 -8.17 -14.01 -18.13
N VAL A 214 -8.24 -12.85 -17.51
CA VAL A 214 -7.16 -11.86 -17.53
C VAL A 214 -6.33 -12.03 -16.27
N SER A 215 -5.02 -12.06 -16.45
CA SER A 215 -4.04 -12.11 -15.38
C SER A 215 -3.05 -10.96 -15.52
N THR A 216 -2.55 -10.44 -14.42
CA THR A 216 -1.54 -9.39 -14.39
C THR A 216 -0.24 -9.88 -13.76
N VAL A 217 0.87 -9.31 -14.20
CA VAL A 217 2.16 -9.40 -13.55
C VAL A 217 2.32 -8.15 -12.69
N ARG A 218 2.51 -8.35 -11.38
CA ARG A 218 2.97 -7.27 -10.51
C ARG A 218 4.44 -7.04 -10.76
N MET A 219 4.84 -5.81 -11.05
CA MET A 219 6.19 -5.41 -11.44
C MET A 219 6.65 -4.24 -10.55
N PHE A 220 7.66 -4.49 -9.70
CA PHE A 220 8.25 -3.44 -8.87
C PHE A 220 9.36 -2.71 -9.59
N VAL A 221 9.15 -1.42 -9.81
CA VAL A 221 10.15 -0.54 -10.43
C VAL A 221 10.72 0.41 -9.39
N LEU A 222 12.04 0.51 -9.37
CA LEU A 222 12.76 1.58 -8.69
C LEU A 222 13.15 2.64 -9.72
N SER A 223 12.82 3.89 -9.43
CA SER A 223 13.26 5.06 -10.18
C SER A 223 14.15 5.92 -9.30
N ASP A 224 15.40 6.08 -9.69
CA ASP A 224 16.37 6.94 -8.99
C ASP A 224 17.14 7.82 -9.99
N ARG A 225 18.28 8.37 -9.57
CA ARG A 225 19.11 9.28 -10.41
C ARG A 225 19.76 8.57 -11.61
N GLU A 226 19.94 7.26 -11.56
CA GLU A 226 20.49 6.47 -12.66
C GLU A 226 19.38 5.95 -13.60
N GLY A 227 18.12 6.33 -13.36
CA GLY A 227 16.96 5.96 -14.19
C GLY A 227 16.05 4.93 -13.51
N CYS A 228 15.26 4.22 -14.32
CA CYS A 228 14.33 3.20 -13.84
C CYS A 228 14.90 1.78 -14.00
N VAL A 229 14.68 0.92 -13.02
CA VAL A 229 15.06 -0.50 -13.04
C VAL A 229 13.94 -1.38 -12.47
N LEU A 230 13.71 -2.53 -13.09
CA LEU A 230 12.78 -3.54 -12.59
C LEU A 230 13.47 -4.38 -11.50
N LEU A 231 12.93 -4.36 -10.29
CA LEU A 231 13.49 -5.06 -9.12
C LEU A 231 12.94 -6.48 -8.97
N ARG A 232 11.63 -6.64 -9.15
CA ARG A 232 10.91 -7.90 -9.01
C ARG A 232 9.69 -7.94 -9.90
N ALA A 233 9.28 -9.17 -10.22
CA ALA A 233 8.03 -9.42 -10.89
C ALA A 233 7.39 -10.73 -10.42
N ALA A 234 6.07 -10.72 -10.27
CA ALA A 234 5.28 -11.89 -9.91
C ALA A 234 3.98 -11.94 -10.73
N TRP A 235 3.78 -13.03 -11.46
CA TRP A 235 2.57 -13.28 -12.23
C TRP A 235 1.45 -13.80 -11.32
N LYS A 236 0.35 -13.06 -11.25
CA LYS A 236 -0.85 -13.42 -10.49
C LYS A 236 -1.79 -14.19 -11.40
N ILE A 237 -2.13 -15.41 -11.03
CA ILE A 237 -2.84 -16.36 -11.89
C ILE A 237 -4.17 -16.73 -11.22
N PRO A 238 -5.31 -16.36 -11.82
CA PRO A 238 -6.62 -16.79 -11.33
C PRO A 238 -6.80 -18.30 -11.54
N VAL A 239 -7.43 -18.97 -10.59
CA VAL A 239 -7.76 -20.41 -10.65
C VAL A 239 -9.25 -20.60 -10.42
N GLY A 240 -9.86 -21.52 -11.18
CA GLY A 240 -11.27 -21.87 -11.08
C GLY A 240 -12.18 -20.71 -11.46
N ASN A 241 -13.20 -20.47 -10.63
CA ASN A 241 -14.19 -19.42 -10.87
C ASN A 241 -13.77 -18.06 -10.30
N ASN A 242 -12.50 -17.89 -9.92
CA ASN A 242 -12.00 -16.61 -9.44
C ASN A 242 -11.92 -15.62 -10.61
N GLY A 243 -12.86 -14.67 -10.65
CA GLY A 243 -12.90 -13.62 -11.69
C GLY A 243 -11.80 -12.56 -11.58
N ALA A 244 -10.94 -12.65 -10.56
CA ALA A 244 -9.80 -11.76 -10.36
C ALA A 244 -8.57 -12.55 -9.92
N ASP A 245 -7.39 -12.08 -10.34
CA ASP A 245 -6.11 -12.74 -10.16
C ASP A 245 -5.48 -12.53 -8.78
N ASN A 246 -6.05 -11.65 -7.96
CA ASN A 246 -5.50 -11.29 -6.65
C ASN A 246 -5.19 -12.50 -5.76
N PHE A 247 -3.95 -12.58 -5.26
CA PHE A 247 -3.41 -13.80 -4.65
C PHE A 247 -4.03 -14.18 -3.29
N TRP A 248 -4.70 -13.25 -2.61
CA TRP A 248 -5.38 -13.56 -1.34
C TRP A 248 -6.56 -14.52 -1.53
N ARG A 249 -7.07 -14.68 -2.76
CA ARG A 249 -8.15 -15.60 -3.09
C ARG A 249 -7.66 -17.04 -3.05
N GLN A 250 -8.43 -17.91 -2.38
CA GLN A 250 -8.11 -19.32 -2.28
C GLN A 250 -8.02 -19.96 -3.66
N GLY A 251 -6.99 -20.76 -3.88
CA GLY A 251 -6.73 -21.45 -5.14
C GLY A 251 -5.84 -20.67 -6.11
N ASN A 252 -5.83 -19.34 -6.08
CA ASN A 252 -5.03 -18.53 -6.99
C ASN A 252 -3.53 -18.83 -6.83
N VAL A 253 -2.80 -18.68 -7.94
CA VAL A 253 -1.37 -18.97 -8.01
C VAL A 253 -0.59 -17.67 -8.21
N LEU A 254 0.61 -17.64 -7.65
CA LEU A 254 1.59 -16.59 -7.84
C LEU A 254 2.88 -17.20 -8.36
N ALA A 255 3.40 -16.71 -9.48
CA ALA A 255 4.63 -17.22 -10.09
C ALA A 255 5.67 -16.12 -10.21
N GLY A 256 6.78 -16.26 -9.48
CA GLY A 256 7.90 -15.32 -9.53
C GLY A 256 8.60 -15.39 -10.88
N ILE A 257 8.90 -14.23 -11.47
CA ILE A 257 9.57 -14.11 -12.77
C ILE A 257 10.97 -13.53 -12.55
N ASP A 258 11.98 -14.20 -13.10
CA ASP A 258 13.32 -13.65 -13.20
C ASP A 258 13.31 -12.42 -14.12
N VAL A 259 13.68 -11.27 -13.58
CA VAL A 259 13.49 -9.98 -14.26
C VAL A 259 14.33 -9.83 -15.53
N GLU A 260 15.47 -10.54 -15.63
CA GLU A 260 16.34 -10.46 -16.79
C GLU A 260 15.93 -11.42 -17.91
N THR A 261 15.58 -12.65 -17.54
CA THR A 261 15.33 -13.75 -18.49
C THR A 261 13.85 -13.97 -18.79
N GLY A 262 12.93 -13.50 -17.94
CA GLY A 262 11.50 -13.79 -18.06
C GLY A 262 11.11 -15.20 -17.61
N ARG A 263 12.04 -15.99 -17.06
CA ARG A 263 11.77 -17.36 -16.63
C ARG A 263 11.00 -17.39 -15.32
N ILE A 264 10.07 -18.34 -15.20
CA ILE A 264 9.41 -18.63 -13.94
C ILE A 264 10.42 -19.28 -12.98
N VAL A 265 10.59 -18.67 -11.81
CA VAL A 265 11.53 -19.10 -10.78
C VAL A 265 10.85 -20.03 -9.78
N MET A 266 9.66 -19.68 -9.33
CA MET A 266 8.87 -20.45 -8.37
C MET A 266 7.40 -20.08 -8.48
N ALA A 267 6.53 -21.08 -8.48
CA ALA A 267 5.09 -20.88 -8.38
C ALA A 267 4.58 -21.34 -7.01
N ARG A 268 3.66 -20.57 -6.43
CA ARG A 268 2.99 -20.88 -5.17
C ARG A 268 1.49 -20.72 -5.31
N ARG A 269 0.74 -21.66 -4.78
CA ARG A 269 -0.72 -21.60 -4.71
C ARG A 269 -1.16 -21.10 -3.35
N ARG A 270 -2.22 -20.28 -3.31
CA ARG A 270 -2.91 -19.91 -2.09
C ARG A 270 -3.79 -21.05 -1.60
N THR A 271 -3.56 -21.52 -0.38
CA THR A 271 -4.41 -22.52 0.29
C THR A 271 -5.18 -21.87 1.43
N ALA A 272 -6.13 -22.60 2.04
CA ALA A 272 -6.80 -22.14 3.26
C ALA A 272 -5.82 -21.93 4.43
N GLU A 273 -4.63 -22.51 4.33
CA GLU A 273 -3.68 -22.67 5.42
C GLU A 273 -2.39 -21.86 5.23
N GLY A 274 -2.27 -21.13 4.11
CA GLY A 274 -1.07 -20.39 3.73
C GLY A 274 -0.79 -20.52 2.24
N THR A 275 0.42 -20.94 1.89
CA THR A 275 0.83 -21.15 0.50
C THR A 275 1.56 -22.48 0.32
N GLU A 276 1.43 -23.10 -0.84
CA GLU A 276 2.16 -24.32 -1.21
C GLU A 276 2.96 -24.10 -2.48
N VAL A 277 4.20 -24.59 -2.56
CA VAL A 277 4.99 -24.58 -3.80
C VAL A 277 4.42 -25.61 -4.77
N ILE A 278 4.24 -25.21 -6.03
CA ILE A 278 3.71 -26.06 -7.08
C ILE A 278 4.60 -25.97 -8.33
N THR A 279 4.66 -27.05 -9.09
CA THR A 279 5.39 -27.10 -10.38
C THR A 279 4.44 -27.09 -11.58
N ARG A 280 3.14 -27.30 -11.36
CA ARG A 280 2.09 -27.33 -12.38
C ARG A 280 0.88 -26.50 -11.95
N HIS A 281 0.23 -25.88 -12.91
CA HIS A 281 -1.02 -25.16 -12.69
C HIS A 281 -2.14 -26.14 -12.25
N PRO A 282 -2.90 -25.86 -11.16
CA PRO A 282 -3.80 -26.85 -10.55
C PRO A 282 -4.99 -27.34 -11.40
N GLU A 283 -5.30 -26.66 -12.50
CA GLU A 283 -6.44 -27.02 -13.37
C GLU A 283 -5.99 -27.40 -14.77
N SER A 284 -5.27 -26.51 -15.46
CA SER A 284 -4.71 -26.78 -16.79
C SER A 284 -3.53 -27.75 -16.81
N GLU A 285 -2.93 -28.10 -15.66
CA GLU A 285 -1.73 -28.96 -15.54
C GLU A 285 -0.48 -28.44 -16.29
N ALA A 286 -0.55 -27.19 -16.77
CA ALA A 286 0.54 -26.52 -17.44
C ALA A 286 1.77 -26.44 -16.52
N SER A 287 2.93 -26.81 -17.05
CA SER A 287 4.18 -26.81 -16.29
C SER A 287 4.71 -25.39 -16.13
N PHE A 288 5.07 -25.02 -14.90
CA PHE A 288 5.84 -23.81 -14.62
C PHE A 288 7.35 -24.04 -14.76
N GLU A 289 7.80 -25.30 -14.70
CA GLU A 289 9.21 -25.64 -14.88
C GLU A 289 9.70 -25.24 -16.28
N ASN A 290 10.81 -24.49 -16.33
CA ASN A 290 11.41 -23.96 -17.56
C ASN A 290 10.49 -23.05 -18.39
N MET A 291 9.35 -22.61 -17.85
CA MET A 291 8.47 -21.68 -18.52
C MET A 291 9.14 -20.31 -18.60
N GLU A 292 9.07 -19.69 -19.77
CA GLU A 292 9.38 -18.27 -19.97
C GLU A 292 8.07 -17.52 -20.19
N PHE A 293 7.91 -16.38 -19.51
CA PHE A 293 6.72 -15.55 -19.66
C PHE A 293 6.73 -14.93 -21.07
N PRO A 294 5.65 -15.09 -21.86
CA PRO A 294 5.63 -14.60 -23.24
C PRO A 294 5.78 -13.08 -23.32
N GLU A 295 6.46 -12.61 -24.37
CA GLU A 295 6.71 -11.18 -24.64
C GLU A 295 7.31 -10.40 -23.44
N TRP A 296 8.13 -11.07 -22.62
CA TRP A 296 8.68 -10.48 -21.39
C TRP A 296 9.41 -9.15 -21.62
N GLN A 297 10.22 -9.05 -22.68
CA GLN A 297 10.94 -7.81 -22.97
C GLN A 297 9.99 -6.65 -23.30
N ALA A 298 8.90 -6.91 -24.05
CA ALA A 298 7.89 -5.88 -24.34
C ALA A 298 7.19 -5.41 -23.06
N MET A 299 6.88 -6.34 -22.14
CA MET A 299 6.31 -6.01 -20.81
C MET A 299 7.26 -5.09 -20.02
N ARG A 300 8.56 -5.42 -19.97
CA ARG A 300 9.59 -4.60 -19.32
C ARG A 300 9.70 -3.21 -19.94
N GLU A 301 9.74 -3.12 -21.26
CA GLU A 301 9.86 -1.84 -21.97
C GLU A 301 8.68 -0.91 -21.67
N VAL A 302 7.45 -1.43 -21.72
CA VAL A 302 6.23 -0.66 -21.45
C VAL A 302 6.21 -0.14 -20.02
N VAL A 303 6.53 -0.99 -19.03
CA VAL A 303 6.49 -0.57 -17.62
C VAL A 303 7.60 0.43 -17.28
N LEU A 304 8.82 0.24 -17.81
CA LEU A 304 9.93 1.17 -17.56
C LEU A 304 9.69 2.53 -18.25
N ARG A 305 9.09 2.53 -19.45
CA ARG A 305 8.66 3.76 -20.13
C ARG A 305 7.61 4.50 -19.30
N ALA A 306 6.65 3.79 -18.72
CA ALA A 306 5.64 4.39 -17.84
C ALA A 306 6.28 4.98 -16.57
N ALA A 307 7.13 4.19 -15.91
CA ALA A 307 7.77 4.55 -14.66
C ALA A 307 8.63 5.81 -14.73
N ALA A 308 9.31 6.03 -15.87
CA ALA A 308 10.15 7.19 -16.09
C ALA A 308 9.39 8.53 -16.13
N ASN A 309 8.06 8.49 -16.28
CA ASN A 309 7.22 9.69 -16.38
C ASN A 309 6.59 10.11 -15.05
N LEU A 310 6.97 9.48 -13.94
CA LEU A 310 6.37 9.71 -12.61
C LEU A 310 7.37 10.37 -11.65
N PRO A 311 7.63 11.68 -11.78
CA PRO A 311 8.63 12.38 -10.97
C PRO A 311 8.39 12.22 -9.46
N GLY A 312 9.39 11.74 -8.74
CA GLY A 312 9.31 11.49 -7.30
C GLY A 312 8.58 10.20 -6.90
N CYS A 313 8.06 9.41 -7.86
CA CYS A 313 7.56 8.06 -7.63
C CYS A 313 8.75 7.08 -7.66
N HIS A 314 9.48 7.02 -6.55
CA HIS A 314 10.72 6.26 -6.52
C HIS A 314 10.51 4.75 -6.47
N PHE A 315 9.54 4.27 -5.71
CA PHE A 315 9.19 2.85 -5.65
C PHE A 315 7.75 2.68 -6.17
N GLN A 316 7.59 1.86 -7.20
CA GLN A 316 6.36 1.78 -7.99
C GLN A 316 5.91 0.33 -8.14
N GLY A 317 4.64 0.06 -7.85
CA GLY A 317 4.03 -1.27 -7.98
C GLY A 317 3.05 -1.31 -9.14
N TRP A 318 3.51 -1.77 -10.30
CA TRP A 318 2.68 -1.82 -11.51
C TRP A 318 2.00 -3.17 -11.68
N ASP A 319 0.72 -3.17 -12.00
CA ASP A 319 0.02 -4.35 -12.51
C ASP A 319 -0.08 -4.24 -14.04
N VAL A 320 0.53 -5.20 -14.74
CA VAL A 320 0.59 -5.22 -16.21
C VAL A 320 -0.01 -6.52 -16.74
N ALA A 321 -0.97 -6.43 -17.65
CA ALA A 321 -1.56 -7.59 -18.33
C ALA A 321 -0.89 -7.81 -19.69
N LEU A 322 -0.56 -9.05 -20.03
CA LEU A 322 -0.22 -9.40 -21.40
C LEU A 322 -1.49 -9.83 -22.15
N THR A 323 -1.84 -9.08 -23.19
CA THR A 323 -3.10 -9.21 -23.92
C THR A 323 -2.90 -9.63 -25.37
N ASP A 324 -4.00 -9.93 -26.07
CA ASP A 324 -4.00 -10.19 -27.52
C ASP A 324 -3.51 -9.02 -28.38
N ARG A 325 -3.30 -7.85 -27.78
CA ARG A 325 -2.75 -6.62 -28.38
C ARG A 325 -1.44 -6.16 -27.73
N GLY A 326 -0.75 -7.05 -27.00
CA GLY A 326 0.50 -6.78 -26.30
C GLY A 326 0.32 -6.37 -24.82
N PRO A 327 1.37 -5.83 -24.18
CA PRO A 327 1.33 -5.38 -22.78
C PRO A 327 0.37 -4.21 -22.56
N VAL A 328 -0.40 -4.26 -21.48
CA VAL A 328 -1.35 -3.21 -21.07
C VAL A 328 -1.16 -2.90 -19.58
N LEU A 329 -0.96 -1.62 -19.25
CA LEU A 329 -0.86 -1.12 -17.88
C LEU A 329 -2.26 -1.06 -17.26
N VAL A 330 -2.49 -1.84 -16.20
CA VAL A 330 -3.81 -2.01 -15.60
C VAL A 330 -3.97 -1.10 -14.37
N GLU A 331 -3.01 -1.12 -13.45
CA GLU A 331 -2.99 -0.34 -12.21
C GLU A 331 -1.56 0.02 -11.78
N LEU A 332 -1.46 1.02 -10.90
CA LEU A 332 -0.23 1.47 -10.25
C LEU A 332 -0.51 1.68 -8.76
N GLU A 333 0.36 1.18 -7.91
CA GLU A 333 0.51 1.62 -6.52
C GLU A 333 1.73 2.56 -6.44
N GLY A 334 1.45 3.85 -6.23
CA GLY A 334 2.42 4.94 -6.35
C GLY A 334 3.47 5.02 -5.24
N ASP A 335 3.35 4.19 -4.21
CA ASP A 335 4.32 3.99 -3.14
C ASP A 335 4.89 2.56 -3.14
N GLY A 336 4.61 1.79 -4.19
CA GLY A 336 4.97 0.38 -4.33
C GLY A 336 3.98 -0.58 -3.69
N GLY A 337 3.24 -0.16 -2.66
CA GLY A 337 2.36 -1.03 -1.89
C GLY A 337 3.07 -2.20 -1.19
N ASP A 338 2.31 -3.26 -0.94
CA ASP A 338 2.71 -4.39 -0.10
C ASP A 338 3.60 -5.38 -0.89
N PRO A 339 4.85 -5.63 -0.46
CA PRO A 339 5.80 -6.48 -1.17
C PRO A 339 5.62 -7.99 -0.95
N ILE A 340 4.59 -8.42 -0.22
CA ILE A 340 4.40 -9.82 0.15
C ILE A 340 4.42 -10.76 -1.05
N MET A 341 3.74 -10.40 -2.13
CA MET A 341 3.60 -11.26 -3.31
C MET A 341 4.98 -11.54 -3.94
N GLU A 342 5.78 -10.51 -4.14
CA GLU A 342 7.05 -10.56 -4.86
C GLU A 342 8.18 -11.14 -4.02
N GLN A 343 8.01 -11.25 -2.69
CA GLN A 343 8.96 -11.91 -1.81
C GLN A 343 8.59 -13.40 -1.61
N LEU A 344 7.31 -13.76 -1.71
CA LEU A 344 6.85 -15.15 -1.52
C LEU A 344 7.42 -16.12 -2.56
N CYS A 345 7.62 -15.67 -3.80
CA CYS A 345 8.03 -16.52 -4.92
C CYS A 345 9.54 -16.49 -5.20
N PHE A 346 10.35 -16.03 -4.25
CA PHE A 346 11.80 -15.95 -4.40
C PHE A 346 12.51 -16.43 -3.14
N ASN A 347 13.79 -16.78 -3.28
CA ASN A 347 14.64 -17.17 -2.14
C ASN A 347 15.34 -15.97 -1.48
N THR A 348 15.01 -14.74 -1.89
CA THR A 348 15.48 -13.48 -1.31
C THR A 348 14.36 -12.43 -1.38
N GLY A 349 14.34 -11.51 -0.42
CA GLY A 349 13.43 -10.38 -0.37
C GLY A 349 13.88 -9.19 -1.23
N LEU A 350 13.27 -8.03 -0.98
CA LEU A 350 13.51 -6.82 -1.78
C LEU A 350 14.75 -6.00 -1.36
N LEU A 351 15.11 -6.02 -0.07
CA LEU A 351 16.17 -5.18 0.49
C LEU A 351 17.56 -5.69 0.12
N GLN A 352 17.93 -5.48 -1.14
CA GLN A 352 19.24 -5.82 -1.68
C GLN A 352 19.57 -4.97 -2.91
N GLY A 353 20.83 -5.00 -3.32
CA GLY A 353 21.31 -4.35 -4.54
C GLY A 353 20.96 -2.86 -4.58
N ARG A 354 20.46 -2.40 -5.73
CA ARG A 354 20.14 -0.98 -5.96
C ARG A 354 19.02 -0.47 -5.06
N TYR A 355 18.06 -1.32 -4.66
CA TYR A 355 17.01 -0.93 -3.73
C TYR A 355 17.56 -0.66 -2.32
N GLN A 356 18.42 -1.56 -1.82
CA GLN A 356 19.07 -1.35 -0.52
C GLN A 356 19.92 -0.07 -0.54
N ALA A 357 20.77 0.11 -1.56
CA ALA A 357 21.59 1.32 -1.69
C ALA A 357 20.73 2.61 -1.73
N PHE A 358 19.58 2.55 -2.40
CA PHE A 358 18.63 3.66 -2.41
C PHE A 358 18.08 3.97 -1.02
N ILE A 359 17.59 2.97 -0.29
CA ILE A 359 17.03 3.14 1.07
C ILE A 359 18.10 3.70 2.02
N GLU A 360 19.31 3.15 2.00
CA GLU A 360 20.43 3.63 2.81
C GLU A 360 20.75 5.10 2.53
N SER A 361 20.79 5.50 1.25
CA SER A 361 21.03 6.89 0.86
C SER A 361 19.89 7.83 1.30
N ALA A 362 18.63 7.37 1.23
CA ALA A 362 17.47 8.15 1.63
C ALA A 362 17.46 8.38 3.16
N ASP A 363 17.81 7.35 3.93
CA ASP A 363 17.94 7.41 5.38
C ASP A 363 19.03 8.39 5.83
N GLU A 364 20.18 8.40 5.14
CA GLU A 364 21.27 9.36 5.41
C GLU A 364 20.82 10.80 5.18
N ILE A 365 20.17 11.07 4.04
CA ILE A 365 19.64 12.40 3.71
C ILE A 365 18.62 12.85 4.77
N GLU A 366 17.75 11.96 5.23
CA GLU A 366 16.74 12.30 6.24
C GLU A 366 17.38 12.57 7.61
N LYS A 367 18.36 11.76 8.03
CA LYS A 367 19.15 12.02 9.25
C LYS A 367 19.85 13.38 9.20
N GLU A 368 20.45 13.74 8.06
CA GLU A 368 21.05 15.06 7.88
C GLU A 368 20.05 16.21 7.97
N LYS A 369 18.87 16.06 7.34
CA LYS A 369 17.78 17.05 7.42
C LYS A 369 17.31 17.24 8.86
N GLN A 370 17.14 16.15 9.61
CA GLN A 370 16.75 16.18 11.02
C GLN A 370 17.82 16.85 11.89
N ALA A 371 19.10 16.53 11.65
CA ALA A 371 20.22 17.19 12.34
C ALA A 371 20.24 18.70 12.06
N LYS A 372 20.06 19.12 10.79
CA LYS A 372 19.97 20.54 10.40
C LYS A 372 18.78 21.25 11.07
N LYS A 373 17.59 20.65 11.07
CA LYS A 373 16.40 21.20 11.76
C LYS A 373 16.64 21.34 13.27
N LYS A 374 17.24 20.34 13.90
CA LYS A 374 17.57 20.38 15.34
C LYS A 374 18.58 21.48 15.66
N ALA A 375 19.61 21.64 14.83
CA ALA A 375 20.59 22.72 14.96
C ALA A 375 19.95 24.11 14.78
N GLN A 376 19.11 24.30 13.77
CA GLN A 376 18.38 25.55 13.55
C GLN A 376 17.48 25.89 14.74
N ARG A 377 16.75 24.91 15.29
CA ARG A 377 15.90 25.10 16.47
C ARG A 377 16.72 25.48 17.71
N ALA A 378 17.87 24.84 17.93
CA ALA A 378 18.78 25.17 19.02
C ALA A 378 19.33 26.61 18.89
N THR A 379 19.70 27.03 17.67
CA THR A 379 20.16 28.39 17.39
C THR A 379 19.05 29.42 17.60
N SER A 380 17.83 29.15 17.14
CA SER A 380 16.67 30.02 17.35
C SER A 380 16.35 30.18 18.83
N LEU A 381 16.36 29.08 19.61
CA LEU A 381 16.16 29.15 21.05
C LEU A 381 17.24 29.97 21.75
N ARG A 382 18.53 29.79 21.40
CA ARG A 382 19.63 30.60 21.93
C ARG A 382 19.45 32.09 21.64
N ASN A 383 19.06 32.44 20.42
CA ASN A 383 18.82 33.83 20.04
C ASN A 383 17.64 34.44 20.80
N ASN A 384 16.55 33.69 20.98
CA ASN A 384 15.39 34.14 21.76
C ASN A 384 15.74 34.33 23.24
N PHE A 385 16.53 33.42 23.83
CA PHE A 385 17.02 33.58 25.21
C PHE A 385 17.97 34.79 25.37
N ALA A 386 18.85 35.04 24.39
CA ALA A 386 19.72 36.21 24.39
C ALA A 386 18.94 37.53 24.26
N GLN A 387 17.84 37.55 23.49
CA GLN A 387 16.96 38.72 23.43
C GLN A 387 16.21 38.96 24.74
N LEU A 388 15.71 37.90 25.39
CA LEU A 388 15.04 38.00 26.69
C LEU A 388 15.98 38.47 27.80
N SER A 389 17.24 38.03 27.80
CA SER A 389 18.24 38.46 28.79
C SER A 389 18.65 39.92 28.60
N LEU A 390 18.72 40.41 27.34
CA LEU A 390 18.95 41.83 27.05
C LEU A 390 17.79 42.72 27.52
N ILE A 391 16.53 42.28 27.34
CA ILE A 391 15.34 42.99 27.84
C ILE A 391 15.32 43.01 29.38
N GLY A 392 15.76 41.93 30.04
CA GLY A 392 15.90 41.87 31.49
C GLY A 392 17.01 42.77 32.05
N GLN A 393 18.04 43.06 31.27
CA GLN A 393 19.12 43.98 31.65
C GLN A 393 18.74 45.45 31.42
N SER A 394 17.91 45.78 30.43
CA SER A 394 17.41 47.15 30.20
C SER A 394 16.36 47.61 31.21
N ASN A 395 15.77 46.69 32.00
CA ASN A 395 14.74 47.00 33.01
C ASN A 395 15.27 47.01 34.46
N ARG A 396 16.59 47.09 34.69
CA ARG A 396 17.11 47.38 36.03
C ARG A 396 16.99 48.88 36.32
N PRO A 397 16.28 49.31 37.38
CA PRO A 397 16.24 50.71 37.74
C PRO A 397 17.65 51.16 38.14
N ALA A 398 18.06 52.32 37.64
CA ALA A 398 19.31 52.97 38.04
C ALA A 398 19.31 53.14 39.56
N THR A 399 20.33 52.58 40.21
CA THR A 399 20.62 52.79 41.63
C THR A 399 20.62 54.29 41.93
N GLN A 400 19.69 54.72 42.77
CA GLN A 400 19.73 56.03 43.42
C GLN A 400 20.96 56.09 44.33
N SER A 401 21.50 57.31 44.37
CA SER A 401 22.63 57.82 45.13
C SER A 401 22.61 57.43 46.61
N GLU A 402 23.83 57.33 47.15
CA GLU A 402 24.25 57.34 48.56
C GLU A 402 23.19 57.86 49.53
N ILE A 403 22.76 56.99 50.46
CA ILE A 403 22.05 57.35 51.68
C ILE A 403 23.10 57.46 52.79
N ASP A 404 23.13 58.63 53.42
CA ASP A 404 24.01 59.01 54.53
C ASP A 404 23.67 58.20 55.80
N PRO A 405 24.62 57.47 56.43
CA PRO A 405 24.35 56.60 57.58
C PRO A 405 23.94 57.30 58.89
N GLU A 406 23.91 58.64 58.97
CA GLU A 406 23.52 59.34 60.21
C GLU A 406 22.00 59.62 60.34
N GLU A 407 21.21 59.52 59.27
CA GLU A 407 19.77 59.85 59.33
C GLU A 407 18.90 58.69 59.85
N VAL A 408 19.38 57.44 59.78
CA VAL A 408 18.63 56.24 60.20
C VAL A 408 18.68 56.02 61.73
N ARG A 409 19.51 56.77 62.47
CA ARG A 409 19.72 56.57 63.91
C ARG A 409 18.80 57.38 64.82
N ALA A 410 17.97 58.27 64.27
CA ALA A 410 17.06 59.12 65.04
C ALA A 410 15.62 58.58 65.13
N GLU A 411 15.20 57.65 64.26
CA GLU A 411 13.80 57.17 64.22
C GLU A 411 13.54 55.86 64.99
N LEU A 412 14.57 55.22 65.58
CA LEU A 412 14.42 53.94 66.30
C LEU A 412 14.56 54.05 67.83
N GLN A 413 14.40 55.25 68.41
CA GLN A 413 14.35 55.46 69.87
C GLN A 413 13.01 55.97 70.42
N GLN A 414 11.97 56.04 69.58
CA GLN A 414 10.59 56.15 70.05
C GLN A 414 9.85 54.91 69.57
N GLU A 415 9.06 54.30 70.46
CA GLU A 415 8.19 53.14 70.21
C GLU A 415 8.83 51.75 70.41
N GLY A 416 9.44 51.56 71.59
CA GLY A 416 9.36 50.30 72.30
C GLY A 416 8.26 50.38 73.36
N LYS A 417 7.22 49.52 73.23
CA LYS A 417 6.19 49.04 74.19
C LYS A 417 4.93 48.76 73.36
N GLU A 418 4.27 47.61 73.35
CA GLU A 418 4.11 46.51 74.30
C GLU A 418 3.49 45.34 73.52
N ALA A 419 3.95 44.11 73.79
CA ALA A 419 3.14 42.92 74.16
C ALA A 419 1.91 42.54 73.28
N SER A 420 1.55 41.30 73.01
CA SER A 420 1.97 39.94 73.37
C SER A 420 0.86 39.01 72.87
N HIS A 421 1.18 37.71 72.72
CA HIS A 421 0.29 36.54 72.75
C HIS A 421 -0.44 36.09 71.47
N ASP A 422 -0.07 34.85 71.07
CA ASP A 422 -0.87 33.61 70.94
C ASP A 422 -2.17 33.67 70.13
N GLU A 423 -2.66 32.64 69.42
CA GLU A 423 -2.27 31.29 69.06
C GLU A 423 -3.23 30.91 67.89
N TYR A 424 -2.81 29.96 67.06
CA TYR A 424 -3.56 28.94 66.32
C TYR A 424 -5.12 28.89 66.37
N ASP A 425 -5.82 28.73 65.22
CA ASP A 425 -6.73 27.58 64.92
C ASP A 425 -7.26 27.59 63.44
N PRO A 426 -7.45 26.44 62.76
CA PRO A 426 -7.91 26.32 61.37
C PRO A 426 -9.41 25.91 61.25
N ALA A 427 -9.89 25.88 60.00
CA ALA A 427 -11.14 25.29 59.48
C ALA A 427 -12.34 26.24 59.23
N ALA A 428 -12.75 26.31 57.95
CA ALA A 428 -14.12 26.21 57.41
C ALA A 428 -14.08 26.68 55.93
N GLU A 429 -14.20 25.77 54.96
CA GLU A 429 -15.40 25.60 54.09
C GLU A 429 -15.91 26.94 53.52
N THR A 430 -15.99 27.15 52.19
CA THR A 430 -17.10 26.63 51.36
C THR A 430 -16.87 27.04 49.89
N VAL A 431 -16.99 26.05 48.98
CA VAL A 431 -17.63 26.04 47.64
C VAL A 431 -17.82 27.35 46.85
N ILE A 432 -17.45 27.36 45.55
CA ILE A 432 -18.35 27.64 44.38
C ILE A 432 -17.59 27.48 43.02
N VAL A 433 -18.05 26.47 42.27
CA VAL A 433 -18.33 26.30 40.82
C VAL A 433 -17.91 27.37 39.78
N GLY A 434 -17.42 26.87 38.63
CA GLY A 434 -17.63 27.42 37.28
C GLY A 434 -16.45 28.21 36.71
N SER A 435 -15.92 27.97 35.50
CA SER A 435 -16.49 27.40 34.27
C SER A 435 -15.38 26.80 33.41
#